data_AF-A0A8T9BN83-F1
#
_entry.id   AF-A0A8T9BN83-F1
#
_cell.length_a   1.000
_cell.length_b   1.000
_cell.length_c   1.000
_cell.angle_alpha   90.00
_cell.angle_beta   90.00
_cell.angle_gamma   90.00
#
_symmetry.space_group_name_H-M   'P 1'
#
loop_
_entity.id
_entity.type
_entity.pdbx_description
1 polymer ?
#
loop_
_entity_poly.entity_id
_entity_poly.type
_entity_poly.pdbx_seq_one_letter_code
_entity_poly.pdbx_strand_id
1 'polypeptide(L)'
;MARPVEVEVRGVRPPTSPPPSSTTPPPPPPPPYPQHPTAPPSPAPLPPASPPVSCILSRARSFLSPSLLSDSEDFGTPQIVRYAPGQKFDLHYDWYPSPQPLSGRRGLSFNRVASFFVYLDESEASLKKGGERDGDGDGDVGGETWFPYIETRGEGKGNGNGGKKWRKHEDGGTAFRPRRGNAVFWVNLHGNGTGDERVQHAGLPLREGVKTAMNIWPRRVYGG
;
A
#
# COMPACT_ATOMS: atom_id res chain seq x y z
N MET A 1 -25.52 2.95 -5.41
CA MET A 1 -24.16 3.48 -5.61
C MET A 1 -23.38 3.29 -4.32
N ALA A 2 -22.36 2.44 -4.30
CA ALA A 2 -21.51 2.27 -3.13
C ALA A 2 -20.65 3.53 -2.95
N ARG A 3 -20.75 4.18 -1.79
CA ARG A 3 -19.88 5.30 -1.44
C ARG A 3 -18.48 4.72 -1.18
N PRO A 4 -17.41 5.20 -1.84
CA PRO A 4 -16.06 4.76 -1.53
C PRO A 4 -15.80 5.06 -0.06
N VAL A 5 -15.35 4.06 0.70
CA VAL A 5 -14.86 4.33 2.04
C VAL A 5 -13.38 4.63 1.94
N GLU A 6 -13.09 5.92 2.04
CA GLU A 6 -11.75 6.48 1.99
C GLU A 6 -11.06 6.27 3.34
N VAL A 7 -9.90 5.63 3.30
CA VAL A 7 -8.94 5.62 4.41
C VAL A 7 -7.66 6.16 3.81
N GLU A 8 -7.56 7.48 3.81
CA GLU A 8 -6.31 8.12 3.48
C GLU A 8 -5.35 7.92 4.65
N VAL A 9 -4.16 7.38 4.38
CA VAL A 9 -3.07 7.35 5.35
C VAL A 9 -2.50 8.77 5.43
N ARG A 10 -3.28 9.72 5.98
CA ARG A 10 -2.79 11.06 6.30
C ARG A 10 -1.98 10.98 7.58
N GLY A 11 -0.67 11.15 7.42
CA GLY A 11 0.20 11.53 8.52
C GLY A 11 -0.38 12.73 9.26
N VAL A 12 -0.46 12.59 10.57
CA VAL A 12 -0.84 13.63 11.54
C VAL A 12 -0.06 14.92 11.25
N ARG A 13 -0.72 16.08 11.46
CA ARG A 13 -0.14 17.43 11.36
C ARG A 13 1.32 17.50 11.83
N PRO A 14 2.18 18.31 11.19
CA PRO A 14 3.55 18.52 11.68
C PRO A 14 3.49 18.98 13.16
N PRO A 15 4.37 18.47 14.02
CA PRO A 15 4.43 18.90 15.41
C PRO A 15 4.69 20.41 15.44
N THR A 16 3.87 21.14 16.21
CA THR A 16 3.96 22.61 16.39
C THR A 16 5.12 23.02 17.30
N SER A 17 6.09 22.12 17.53
CA SER A 17 7.28 22.35 18.32
C SER A 17 8.40 21.44 17.81
N PRO A 18 9.67 21.90 17.82
CA PRO A 18 10.79 21.00 17.55
C PRO A 18 10.75 19.85 18.55
N PRO A 19 11.02 18.61 18.12
CA PRO A 19 11.08 17.49 19.06
C PRO A 19 12.15 17.81 20.12
N PRO A 20 11.90 17.51 21.41
CA PRO A 20 12.99 17.49 22.37
C PRO A 20 14.07 16.57 21.80
N SER A 21 15.33 16.95 21.94
CA SER A 21 16.49 16.15 21.55
C SER A 21 16.37 14.75 22.17
N SER A 22 15.78 13.82 21.42
CA SER A 22 15.49 12.48 21.90
C SER A 22 16.76 11.67 21.74
N THR A 23 17.44 11.45 22.87
CA THR A 23 18.55 10.50 22.99
C THR A 23 18.09 9.05 22.94
N THR A 24 16.83 8.78 22.61
CA THR A 24 16.27 7.43 22.53
C THR A 24 16.67 6.79 21.21
N PRO A 25 17.39 5.66 21.21
CA PRO A 25 17.71 4.94 19.99
C PRO A 25 16.42 4.49 19.29
N PRO A 26 16.42 4.34 17.95
CA PRO A 26 15.29 3.77 17.24
C PRO A 26 14.96 2.37 17.79
N PRO A 27 13.69 1.94 17.77
CA PRO A 27 13.33 0.60 18.17
C PRO A 27 14.09 -0.42 17.29
N PRO A 28 14.44 -1.59 17.85
CA PRO A 28 15.08 -2.65 17.07
C PRO A 28 14.18 -3.07 15.90
N PRO A 29 14.75 -3.57 14.79
CA PRO A 29 13.95 -4.08 13.70
C PRO A 29 13.04 -5.22 14.19
N PRO A 30 11.85 -5.36 13.60
CA PRO A 30 10.93 -6.45 13.91
C PRO A 30 11.60 -7.81 13.63
N PRO A 31 11.25 -8.87 14.37
CA PRO A 31 11.77 -10.20 14.10
C PRO A 31 11.44 -10.63 12.66
N PRO A 32 12.35 -11.34 11.96
CA PRO A 32 12.06 -11.82 10.62
C PRO A 32 10.91 -12.83 10.67
N TYR A 33 9.87 -12.58 9.87
CA TYR A 33 8.82 -13.57 9.60
C TYR A 33 9.43 -14.93 9.22
N PRO A 34 8.78 -16.06 9.57
CA PRO A 34 9.23 -17.40 9.18
C PRO A 34 9.57 -17.44 7.69
N GLN A 35 10.86 -17.63 7.41
CA GLN A 35 11.40 -17.70 6.05
C GLN A 35 11.11 -19.08 5.47
N HIS A 36 9.84 -19.41 5.21
CA HIS A 36 9.56 -20.48 4.26
C HIS A 36 9.85 -19.91 2.86
N PRO A 37 10.69 -20.56 2.04
CA PRO A 37 11.09 -20.05 0.73
C PRO A 37 9.92 -20.20 -0.26
N THR A 38 8.89 -19.38 -0.09
CA THR A 38 7.84 -19.20 -1.09
C THR A 38 8.33 -18.16 -2.08
N ALA A 39 8.26 -18.48 -3.38
CA ALA A 39 8.56 -17.51 -4.42
C ALA A 39 7.73 -16.22 -4.22
N PRO A 40 8.27 -15.03 -4.57
CA PRO A 40 7.49 -13.80 -4.54
C PRO A 40 6.26 -13.91 -5.46
N PRO A 41 5.22 -13.11 -5.24
CA PRO A 41 4.07 -13.03 -6.13
C PRO A 41 4.51 -12.64 -7.55
N SER A 42 3.89 -13.24 -8.57
CA SER A 42 4.19 -12.91 -9.97
C SER A 42 3.50 -11.60 -10.38
N PRO A 43 4.25 -10.57 -10.83
CA PRO A 43 3.67 -9.38 -11.42
C PRO A 43 3.39 -9.56 -12.91
N ALA A 44 2.33 -8.92 -13.42
CA ALA A 44 2.08 -8.77 -14.85
C ALA A 44 1.71 -7.31 -15.19
N PRO A 45 2.31 -6.72 -16.24
CA PRO A 45 1.98 -5.35 -16.65
C PRO A 45 0.58 -5.28 -17.26
N LEU A 46 -0.12 -4.17 -17.01
CA LEU A 46 -1.42 -3.87 -17.58
C LEU A 46 -1.28 -2.75 -18.62
N PRO A 47 -1.80 -2.91 -19.86
CA PRO A 47 -1.74 -1.87 -20.89
C PRO A 47 -2.47 -0.59 -20.44
N PRO A 48 -1.77 0.55 -20.27
CA PRO A 48 -2.39 1.79 -19.78
C PRO A 48 -3.50 2.32 -20.68
N ALA A 49 -3.40 2.06 -21.99
CA ALA A 49 -4.37 2.49 -22.99
C ALA A 49 -5.65 1.63 -23.05
N SER A 50 -5.69 0.48 -22.37
CA SER A 50 -6.91 -0.34 -22.35
C SER A 50 -8.04 0.42 -21.62
N PRO A 51 -9.31 0.35 -22.09
CA PRO A 51 -10.39 1.14 -21.50
C PRO A 51 -10.58 0.97 -19.99
N PRO A 52 -10.50 -0.26 -19.41
CA PRO A 52 -10.61 -0.43 -17.96
C PRO A 52 -9.45 0.22 -17.20
N VAL A 53 -8.21 0.05 -17.68
CA VAL A 53 -7.02 0.60 -17.00
C VAL A 53 -7.01 2.12 -17.10
N SER A 54 -7.30 2.67 -18.27
CA SER A 54 -7.39 4.12 -18.47
C SER A 54 -8.45 4.77 -17.57
N CYS A 55 -9.61 4.11 -17.38
CA CYS A 55 -10.64 4.56 -16.45
C CYS A 55 -10.15 4.57 -14.99
N ILE A 56 -9.45 3.52 -14.56
CA ILE A 56 -8.86 3.43 -13.21
C ILE A 56 -7.79 4.50 -13.02
N LEU A 57 -6.91 4.70 -14.00
CA LEU A 57 -5.86 5.74 -13.95
C LEU A 57 -6.45 7.15 -13.90
N SER A 58 -7.54 7.38 -14.64
CA SER A 58 -8.27 8.66 -14.59
C SER A 58 -8.86 8.92 -13.21
N ARG A 59 -9.45 7.89 -12.58
CA ARG A 59 -9.93 7.98 -11.19
C ARG A 59 -8.81 8.21 -10.19
N ALA A 60 -7.67 7.54 -10.36
CA ALA A 60 -6.48 7.75 -9.52
C ALA A 60 -5.96 9.18 -9.67
N ARG A 61 -5.94 9.74 -10.89
CA ARG A 61 -5.58 11.16 -11.12
C ARG A 61 -6.54 12.12 -10.44
N SER A 62 -7.86 11.93 -10.56
CA SER A 62 -8.84 12.78 -9.87
C SER A 62 -8.72 12.73 -8.34
N PHE A 63 -8.14 11.67 -7.78
CA PHE A 63 -7.88 11.56 -6.35
C PHE A 63 -6.64 12.36 -5.90
N LEU A 64 -5.65 12.53 -6.77
CA LEU A 64 -4.43 13.27 -6.44
C LEU A 64 -4.65 14.78 -6.58
N SER A 65 -4.11 15.55 -5.62
CA SER A 65 -4.01 17.00 -5.77
C SER A 65 -3.03 17.35 -6.90
N PRO A 66 -3.28 18.41 -7.70
CA PRO A 66 -2.32 18.93 -8.66
C PRO A 66 -0.97 19.32 -8.05
N SER A 67 -0.92 19.61 -6.75
CA SER A 67 0.35 19.87 -6.02
C SER A 67 1.20 18.60 -5.85
N LEU A 68 0.58 17.43 -5.91
CA LEU A 68 1.24 16.13 -5.74
C LEU A 68 1.66 15.50 -7.08
N LEU A 69 0.88 15.71 -8.15
CA LEU A 69 1.20 15.22 -9.49
C LEU A 69 0.66 16.21 -10.53
N SER A 70 1.50 16.68 -11.45
CA SER A 70 1.03 17.56 -12.53
C SER A 70 0.31 16.78 -13.63
N ASP A 71 -0.47 17.48 -14.47
CA ASP A 71 -1.21 16.84 -15.58
C ASP A 71 -0.29 16.22 -16.65
N SER A 72 0.93 16.75 -16.77
CA SER A 72 1.97 16.24 -17.67
C SER A 72 2.69 14.98 -17.16
N GLU A 73 2.52 14.64 -15.88
CA GLU A 73 3.13 13.48 -15.24
C GLU A 73 2.19 12.27 -15.34
N ASP A 74 2.75 11.08 -15.56
CA ASP A 74 1.98 9.85 -15.76
C ASP A 74 2.06 8.89 -14.57
N PHE A 75 1.38 7.75 -14.70
CA PHE A 75 1.26 6.70 -13.69
C PHE A 75 2.16 5.48 -13.99
N GLY A 76 3.07 5.60 -14.95
CA GLY A 76 3.82 4.48 -15.50
C GLY A 76 2.91 3.38 -16.06
N THR A 77 3.40 2.13 -15.99
CA THR A 77 2.62 0.93 -16.34
C THR A 77 2.11 0.27 -15.07
N PRO A 78 0.78 0.26 -14.81
CA PRO A 78 0.22 -0.46 -13.68
C PRO A 78 0.56 -1.95 -13.74
N GLN A 79 0.65 -2.60 -12.58
CA GLN A 79 0.96 -4.02 -12.48
C GLN A 79 -0.09 -4.75 -11.67
N ILE A 80 -0.58 -5.88 -12.16
CA ILE A 80 -1.37 -6.83 -11.37
C ILE A 80 -0.43 -7.82 -10.69
N VAL A 81 -0.72 -8.17 -9.44
CA VAL A 81 0.03 -9.14 -8.64
C VAL A 81 -0.93 -10.16 -8.04
N ARG A 82 -0.54 -11.43 -8.05
CA ARG A 82 -1.32 -12.53 -7.46
C ARG A 82 -0.50 -13.27 -6.42
N TYR A 83 -1.08 -13.43 -5.24
CA TYR A 83 -0.53 -14.15 -4.10
C TYR A 83 -1.30 -15.45 -3.89
N ALA A 84 -0.57 -16.54 -3.77
CA ALA A 84 -1.02 -17.85 -3.31
C ALA A 84 -0.69 -18.01 -1.80
N PRO A 85 -1.24 -19.04 -1.13
CA PRO A 85 -0.92 -19.32 0.27
C PRO A 85 0.59 -19.43 0.51
N GLY A 86 1.04 -18.85 1.62
CA GLY A 86 2.44 -18.70 2.00
C GLY A 86 3.17 -17.51 1.35
N GLN A 87 2.73 -17.03 0.18
CA GLN A 87 3.44 -15.94 -0.49
C GLN A 87 3.32 -14.62 0.27
N LYS A 88 4.45 -13.91 0.33
CA LYS A 88 4.61 -12.59 0.96
C LYS A 88 5.37 -11.65 0.02
N PHE A 89 5.47 -10.38 0.42
CA PHE A 89 6.41 -9.44 -0.18
C PHE A 89 7.16 -8.72 0.93
N ASP A 90 8.49 -8.72 0.85
CA ASP A 90 9.34 -8.26 1.94
C ASP A 90 9.24 -6.76 2.20
N LEU A 91 9.74 -6.33 3.36
CA LEU A 91 9.83 -4.91 3.73
C LEU A 91 10.63 -4.15 2.67
N HIS A 92 10.02 -3.11 2.11
CA HIS A 92 10.60 -2.32 1.03
C HIS A 92 10.02 -0.91 0.99
N TYR A 93 10.59 -0.11 0.09
CA TYR A 93 10.08 1.19 -0.34
C TYR A 93 9.65 1.10 -1.80
N ASP A 94 8.62 1.85 -2.15
CA ASP A 94 8.22 2.01 -3.54
C ASP A 94 9.04 3.09 -4.27
N TRP A 95 9.66 4.01 -3.53
CA TRP A 95 10.53 5.05 -4.08
C TRP A 95 11.98 4.58 -4.24
N TYR A 96 12.74 5.30 -5.06
CA TYR A 96 14.16 5.04 -5.30
C TYR A 96 15.05 6.03 -4.54
N PRO A 97 16.18 5.60 -3.92
CA PRO A 97 17.13 6.52 -3.28
C PRO A 97 17.65 7.60 -4.24
N SER A 98 17.79 7.25 -5.52
CA SER A 98 18.09 8.17 -6.60
C SER A 98 17.04 8.04 -7.71
N PRO A 99 16.58 9.16 -8.31
CA PRO A 99 15.67 9.10 -9.46
C PRO A 99 16.19 8.20 -10.59
N GLN A 100 15.30 7.42 -11.18
CA GLN A 100 15.61 6.46 -12.22
C GLN A 100 15.54 7.11 -13.60
N PRO A 101 16.39 6.74 -14.57
CA PRO A 101 16.30 7.25 -15.94
C PRO A 101 14.91 7.01 -16.55
N LEU A 102 14.34 8.03 -17.19
CA LEU A 102 13.09 7.89 -17.90
C LEU A 102 13.34 7.31 -19.29
N SER A 103 12.93 6.05 -19.50
CA SER A 103 13.15 5.34 -20.76
C SER A 103 12.63 6.15 -21.96
N GLY A 104 13.46 6.25 -23.01
CA GLY A 104 13.15 7.00 -24.23
C GLY A 104 13.25 8.52 -24.13
N ARG A 105 13.58 9.10 -22.97
CA ARG A 105 13.72 10.56 -22.79
C ARG A 105 15.05 10.93 -22.13
N ARG A 106 16.06 11.21 -22.96
CA ARG A 106 17.42 11.56 -22.50
C ARG A 106 17.39 12.80 -21.61
N GLY A 107 18.16 12.76 -20.51
CA GLY A 107 18.26 13.88 -19.56
C GLY A 107 17.09 13.94 -18.55
N LEU A 108 16.06 13.11 -18.73
CA LEU A 108 14.96 13.01 -17.79
C LEU A 108 15.11 11.80 -16.89
N SER A 109 14.72 11.98 -15.63
CA SER A 109 14.63 10.92 -14.63
C SER A 109 13.29 11.01 -13.92
N PHE A 110 12.93 9.99 -13.16
CA PHE A 110 11.70 9.97 -12.39
C PHE A 110 11.88 9.28 -11.04
N ASN A 111 11.00 9.61 -10.11
CA ASN A 111 10.79 8.83 -8.90
C ASN A 111 9.29 8.62 -8.70
N ARG A 112 8.89 7.64 -7.92
CA ARG A 112 7.47 7.34 -7.67
C ARG A 112 6.98 8.23 -6.54
N VAL A 113 6.11 9.18 -6.83
CA VAL A 113 5.69 10.21 -5.86
C VAL A 113 4.65 9.71 -4.87
N ALA A 114 3.87 8.71 -5.27
CA ALA A 114 2.87 8.06 -4.44
C ALA A 114 2.63 6.62 -4.91
N SER A 115 1.80 5.89 -4.18
CA SER A 115 1.40 4.53 -4.52
C SER A 115 -0.08 4.32 -4.25
N PHE A 116 -0.73 3.56 -5.12
CA PHE A 116 -2.00 2.91 -4.83
C PHE A 116 -1.82 1.40 -4.89
N PHE A 117 -2.25 0.72 -3.83
CA PHE A 117 -2.37 -0.73 -3.77
C PHE A 117 -3.84 -1.12 -3.76
N VAL A 118 -4.38 -1.48 -4.92
CA VAL A 118 -5.80 -1.77 -5.11
C VAL A 118 -6.06 -3.26 -4.94
N TYR A 119 -6.93 -3.65 -4.01
CA TYR A 119 -7.34 -5.05 -3.85
C TYR A 119 -8.42 -5.38 -4.88
N LEU A 120 -8.09 -6.22 -5.86
CA LEU A 120 -8.99 -6.61 -6.94
C LEU A 120 -9.85 -7.81 -6.57
N ASP A 121 -9.35 -8.65 -5.68
CA ASP A 121 -10.07 -9.78 -5.14
C ASP A 121 -9.79 -9.96 -3.65
N GLU A 122 -10.77 -10.49 -2.92
CA GLU A 122 -10.58 -10.95 -1.54
C GLU A 122 -10.50 -12.47 -1.54
N SER A 123 -9.75 -13.06 -0.62
CA SER A 123 -9.56 -14.50 -0.60
C SER A 123 -10.91 -15.23 -0.59
N GLU A 124 -11.08 -16.25 -1.43
CA GLU A 124 -12.24 -17.16 -1.35
C GLU A 124 -12.46 -17.74 0.08
N ALA A 125 -11.41 -17.74 0.91
CA ALA A 125 -11.47 -18.10 2.33
C ALA A 125 -12.32 -17.14 3.17
N SER A 126 -12.34 -15.84 2.85
CA SER A 126 -13.21 -14.85 3.52
C SER A 126 -14.70 -15.02 3.22
N LEU A 127 -15.06 -15.71 2.12
CA LEU A 127 -16.46 -15.98 1.74
C LEU A 127 -17.04 -17.23 2.43
N LYS A 128 -16.22 -18.08 3.07
CA LYS A 128 -16.65 -19.40 3.56
C LYS A 128 -17.19 -19.51 4.99
N LYS A 129 -17.39 -18.44 5.78
CA LYS A 129 -17.78 -18.60 7.20
C LYS A 129 -19.18 -18.05 7.54
N GLY A 130 -20.18 -18.92 7.42
CA GLY A 130 -21.46 -18.86 8.14
C GLY A 130 -21.49 -19.81 9.35
N GLY A 131 -20.45 -19.81 10.18
CA GLY A 131 -20.35 -20.63 11.39
C GLY A 131 -19.98 -19.79 12.61
N GLU A 132 -20.67 -20.04 13.71
CA GLU A 132 -20.52 -19.44 15.06
C GLU A 132 -19.05 -19.37 15.49
N ARG A 133 -18.60 -18.23 16.04
CA ARG A 133 -17.20 -18.01 16.45
C ARG A 133 -17.13 -17.50 17.89
N ASP A 134 -16.52 -18.30 18.75
CA ASP A 134 -16.01 -17.88 20.06
C ASP A 134 -14.59 -17.30 19.91
N GLY A 135 -14.35 -16.11 20.48
CA GLY A 135 -13.02 -15.48 20.61
C GLY A 135 -12.58 -14.62 19.41
N ASP A 136 -12.51 -13.30 19.59
CA ASP A 136 -11.95 -12.24 18.71
C ASP A 136 -12.31 -12.21 17.20
N GLY A 137 -13.11 -13.16 16.72
CA GLY A 137 -14.08 -12.98 15.63
C GLY A 137 -13.57 -12.74 14.22
N ASP A 138 -12.26 -12.76 13.94
CA ASP A 138 -11.73 -12.47 12.61
C ASP A 138 -10.93 -13.65 12.07
N GLY A 139 -11.50 -14.35 11.09
CA GLY A 139 -10.84 -15.43 10.35
C GLY A 139 -9.69 -14.83 9.57
N ASP A 140 -8.53 -14.79 10.20
CA ASP A 140 -7.31 -14.18 9.69
C ASP A 140 -6.77 -14.97 8.49
N VAL A 141 -7.23 -14.59 7.30
CA VAL A 141 -6.78 -15.10 6.00
C VAL A 141 -5.36 -14.64 5.64
N GLY A 142 -4.77 -13.75 6.43
CA GLY A 142 -3.48 -13.10 6.15
C GLY A 142 -3.52 -12.17 4.94
N GLY A 143 -2.35 -11.85 4.40
CA GLY A 143 -2.23 -11.04 3.18
C GLY A 143 -2.46 -9.54 3.38
N GLU A 144 -2.37 -9.02 4.60
CA GLU A 144 -2.46 -7.58 4.86
C GLU A 144 -1.30 -6.81 4.23
N THR A 145 -1.54 -5.54 3.94
CA THR A 145 -0.46 -4.59 3.64
C THR A 145 -0.06 -3.92 4.95
N TRP A 146 1.16 -4.18 5.41
CA TRP A 146 1.64 -3.75 6.72
C TRP A 146 2.66 -2.63 6.61
N PHE A 147 2.50 -1.62 7.45
CA PHE A 147 3.38 -0.47 7.59
C PHE A 147 3.89 -0.41 9.05
N PRO A 148 5.16 -0.79 9.33
CA PRO A 148 5.72 -0.80 10.70
C PRO A 148 5.72 0.55 11.39
N TYR A 149 5.85 1.66 10.64
CA TYR A 149 5.99 3.01 11.20
C TYR A 149 4.73 3.86 11.13
N ILE A 150 3.61 3.29 10.67
CA ILE A 150 2.34 4.00 10.55
C ILE A 150 1.38 3.50 11.63
N GLU A 151 1.00 4.40 12.53
CA GLU A 151 0.01 4.15 13.56
C GLU A 151 -1.34 4.77 13.15
N THR A 152 -2.38 3.94 13.14
CA THR A 152 -3.76 4.39 12.92
C THR A 152 -4.44 4.67 14.26
N ARG A 153 -5.27 5.72 14.31
CA ARG A 153 -6.03 6.03 15.53
C ARG A 153 -7.18 5.04 15.70
N GLY A 154 -7.06 4.19 16.72
CA GLY A 154 -8.06 3.18 17.06
C GLY A 154 -8.11 2.01 16.08
N GLU A 155 -8.82 0.96 16.47
CA GLU A 155 -9.11 -0.14 15.56
C GLU A 155 -10.17 0.31 14.54
N GLY A 156 -9.95 0.04 13.26
CA GLY A 156 -10.83 0.48 12.19
C GLY A 156 -12.23 -0.12 12.33
N LYS A 157 -13.13 0.58 13.04
CA LYS A 157 -14.53 0.19 13.22
C LYS A 157 -15.16 0.02 11.84
N GLY A 158 -15.50 -1.22 11.50
CA GLY A 158 -16.38 -1.49 10.37
C GLY A 158 -17.79 -1.04 10.73
N ASN A 159 -18.43 -0.24 9.88
CA ASN A 159 -19.87 -0.03 10.02
C ASN A 159 -20.57 -1.34 9.63
N GLY A 160 -21.27 -1.97 10.57
CA GLY A 160 -22.27 -3.03 10.35
C GLY A 160 -21.84 -4.16 9.40
N ASN A 161 -21.52 -5.33 9.97
CA ASN A 161 -21.31 -6.60 9.29
C ASN A 161 -19.96 -6.83 8.56
N GLY A 162 -19.14 -5.79 8.32
CA GLY A 162 -17.76 -5.95 7.84
C GLY A 162 -16.78 -5.88 9.00
N GLY A 163 -15.92 -6.90 9.19
CA GLY A 163 -14.88 -6.89 10.22
C GLY A 163 -13.95 -5.66 10.19
N LYS A 164 -13.00 -5.58 11.12
CA LYS A 164 -12.06 -4.43 11.22
C LYS A 164 -11.34 -4.18 9.87
N LYS A 165 -11.10 -2.92 9.48
CA LYS A 165 -10.40 -2.60 8.20
C LYS A 165 -8.88 -2.71 8.30
N TRP A 166 -8.37 -2.52 9.50
CA TRP A 166 -6.95 -2.64 9.84
C TRP A 166 -6.84 -3.15 11.28
N ARG A 167 -5.65 -3.61 11.65
CA ARG A 167 -5.29 -3.99 13.02
C ARG A 167 -3.91 -3.44 13.35
N LYS A 168 -3.63 -3.30 14.65
CA LYS A 168 -2.26 -3.13 15.11
C LYS A 168 -1.50 -4.42 14.84
N HIS A 169 -0.29 -4.30 14.29
CA HIS A 169 0.58 -5.45 14.09
C HIS A 169 1.32 -5.78 15.40
N GLU A 170 1.62 -7.06 15.63
CA GLU A 170 2.34 -7.51 16.84
C GLU A 170 3.73 -6.88 16.94
N ASP A 171 4.39 -6.68 15.80
CA ASP A 171 5.67 -6.00 15.70
C ASP A 171 5.57 -4.46 15.57
N GLY A 172 4.40 -3.88 15.84
CA GLY A 172 4.17 -2.43 15.74
C GLY A 172 3.65 -1.95 14.38
N GLY A 173 3.04 -0.75 14.38
CA GLY A 173 2.42 -0.18 13.19
C GLY A 173 1.08 -0.81 12.83
N THR A 174 0.64 -0.58 11.59
CA THR A 174 -0.72 -0.91 11.13
C THR A 174 -0.70 -1.90 9.96
N ALA A 175 -1.49 -2.96 10.07
CA ALA A 175 -1.76 -3.91 9.00
C ALA A 175 -3.16 -3.69 8.41
N PHE A 176 -3.23 -3.31 7.13
CA PHE A 176 -4.46 -3.05 6.39
C PHE A 176 -4.96 -4.32 5.69
N ARG A 177 -6.20 -4.72 5.99
CA ARG A 177 -6.76 -5.96 5.46
C ARG A 177 -7.08 -5.83 3.97
N PRO A 178 -6.82 -6.89 3.17
CA PRO A 178 -7.29 -6.94 1.80
C PRO A 178 -8.82 -6.97 1.78
N ARG A 179 -9.44 -6.02 1.09
CA ARG A 179 -10.88 -5.95 0.88
C ARG A 179 -11.16 -5.59 -0.55
N ARG A 180 -11.84 -6.47 -1.27
CA ARG A 180 -12.12 -6.30 -2.70
C ARG A 180 -12.73 -4.93 -2.98
N GLY A 181 -12.18 -4.23 -3.97
CA GLY A 181 -12.63 -2.90 -4.39
C GLY A 181 -12.06 -1.73 -3.58
N ASN A 182 -11.40 -2.00 -2.44
CA ASN A 182 -10.69 -0.97 -1.69
C ASN A 182 -9.25 -0.80 -2.20
N ALA A 183 -8.64 0.33 -1.86
CA ALA A 183 -7.23 0.59 -2.08
C ALA A 183 -6.59 1.16 -0.82
N VAL A 184 -5.31 0.85 -0.62
CA VAL A 184 -4.44 1.60 0.29
C VAL A 184 -3.66 2.61 -0.54
N PHE A 185 -3.63 3.87 -0.09
CA PHE A 185 -2.91 4.96 -0.75
C PHE A 185 -1.92 5.60 0.23
N TRP A 186 -0.73 5.91 -0.26
CA TRP A 186 0.29 6.66 0.49
C TRP A 186 1.18 7.50 -0.43
N VAL A 187 1.74 8.56 0.14
CA VAL A 187 2.71 9.44 -0.53
C VAL A 187 4.11 8.94 -0.22
N ASN A 188 4.91 8.75 -1.27
CA ASN A 188 6.25 8.17 -1.15
C ASN A 188 7.35 9.21 -0.95
N LEU A 189 7.13 10.45 -1.40
CA LEU A 189 8.14 11.50 -1.39
C LEU A 189 7.69 12.69 -0.55
N HIS A 190 8.64 13.26 0.20
CA HIS A 190 8.48 14.57 0.81
C HIS A 190 8.43 15.67 -0.26
N GLY A 191 8.01 16.88 0.15
CA GLY A 191 7.93 18.04 -0.76
C GLY A 191 9.26 18.44 -1.39
N ASN A 192 10.39 18.12 -0.74
CA ASN A 192 11.75 18.33 -1.25
C ASN A 192 12.22 17.20 -2.20
N GLY A 193 11.39 16.18 -2.45
CA GLY A 193 11.70 15.05 -3.33
C GLY A 193 12.45 13.88 -2.69
N THR A 194 12.81 13.93 -1.40
CA THR A 194 13.41 12.79 -0.70
C THR A 194 12.35 11.74 -0.35
N GLY A 195 12.77 10.47 -0.30
CA GLY A 195 11.90 9.36 0.11
C GLY A 195 11.40 9.51 1.54
N ASP A 196 10.14 9.17 1.78
CA ASP A 196 9.54 9.08 3.11
C ASP A 196 9.78 7.68 3.68
N GLU A 197 10.61 7.59 4.72
CA GLU A 197 10.97 6.31 5.34
C GLU A 197 9.80 5.72 6.16
N ARG A 198 8.83 6.53 6.54
CA ARG A 198 7.67 6.07 7.32
C ARG A 198 6.76 5.14 6.52
N VAL A 199 6.82 5.21 5.19
CA VAL A 199 6.02 4.37 4.29
C VAL A 199 6.74 3.08 3.88
N GLN A 200 7.78 2.67 4.61
CA GLN A 200 8.28 1.30 4.52
C GLN A 200 7.10 0.34 4.74
N HIS A 201 6.98 -0.68 3.90
CA HIS A 201 5.85 -1.59 3.98
C HIS A 201 6.17 -2.99 3.44
N ALA A 202 5.31 -3.94 3.77
CA ALA A 202 5.38 -5.32 3.32
C ALA A 202 3.98 -5.87 3.01
N GLY A 203 3.95 -6.91 2.16
CA GLY A 203 2.78 -7.77 2.02
C GLY A 203 2.93 -8.95 2.98
N LEU A 204 2.09 -9.03 4.00
CA LEU A 204 2.12 -10.14 4.96
C LEU A 204 1.77 -11.48 4.26
N PRO A 205 2.24 -12.62 4.79
CA PRO A 205 1.93 -13.92 4.21
C PRO A 205 0.43 -14.14 4.06
N LEU A 206 -0.01 -14.53 2.87
CA LEU A 206 -1.38 -15.00 2.68
C LEU A 206 -1.51 -16.41 3.29
N ARG A 207 -2.47 -16.65 4.18
CA ARG A 207 -2.63 -17.97 4.82
C ARG A 207 -3.52 -18.89 4.00
N GLU A 208 -4.63 -18.36 3.48
CA GLU A 208 -5.63 -19.14 2.76
C GLU A 208 -6.15 -18.39 1.52
N GLY A 209 -6.60 -19.15 0.52
CA GLY A 209 -7.20 -18.61 -0.70
C GLY A 209 -6.18 -17.94 -1.65
N VAL A 210 -6.63 -16.90 -2.34
CA VAL A 210 -5.83 -16.14 -3.32
C VAL A 210 -6.08 -14.66 -3.11
N LYS A 211 -5.03 -13.84 -3.14
CA LYS A 211 -5.12 -12.38 -3.13
C LYS A 211 -4.66 -11.85 -4.48
N THR A 212 -5.53 -11.13 -5.19
CA THR A 212 -5.17 -10.40 -6.40
C THR A 212 -5.23 -8.91 -6.13
N ALA A 213 -4.16 -8.19 -6.46
CA ALA A 213 -4.06 -6.76 -6.25
C ALA A 213 -3.39 -6.06 -7.45
N MET A 214 -3.44 -4.74 -7.47
CA MET A 214 -2.84 -3.92 -8.51
C MET A 214 -2.06 -2.76 -7.92
N ASN A 215 -0.82 -2.62 -8.37
CA ASN A 215 0.07 -1.51 -8.10
C ASN A 215 -0.12 -0.41 -9.16
N ILE A 216 -0.28 0.82 -8.69
CA ILE A 216 -0.24 2.02 -9.53
C ILE A 216 0.76 2.99 -8.90
N TRP A 217 1.72 3.46 -9.68
CA TRP A 217 2.78 4.35 -9.20
C TRP A 217 2.85 5.65 -10.01
N PRO A 218 2.16 6.71 -9.58
CA PRO A 218 2.41 8.08 -10.03
C PRO A 218 3.90 8.43 -10.08
N ARG A 219 4.38 8.99 -11.19
CA ARG A 219 5.79 9.30 -11.39
C ARG A 219 6.03 10.79 -11.44
N ARG A 220 6.84 11.29 -10.51
CA ARG A 220 7.37 12.65 -10.60
C ARG A 220 8.58 12.67 -11.52
N VAL A 221 8.58 13.57 -12.50
CA VAL A 221 9.66 13.69 -13.50
C VAL A 221 10.60 14.83 -13.13
N TYR A 222 11.91 14.57 -13.25
CA TYR A 222 12.98 15.52 -13.01
C TYR A 222 13.84 15.65 -14.27
N GLY A 223 14.50 16.80 -14.42
CA GLY A 223 15.30 17.11 -15.60
C GLY A 223 14.49 17.90 -16.63
N GLY A 224 15.21 18.76 -17.35
CA GLY A 224 14.68 19.85 -18.15
C GLY A 224 15.68 21.00 -18.11
#